data_AF-A0A925WNN4-F1
#
_entry.id   AF-A0A925WNN4-F1
#
_cell.length_a   1.000
_cell.length_b   1.000
_cell.length_c   1.000
_cell.angle_alpha   90.00
_cell.angle_beta   90.00
_cell.angle_gamma   90.00
#
_symmetry.space_group_name_H-M   'P 1'
#
loop_
_entity.id
_entity.type
_entity.pdbx_description
1 polymer ?
#
loop_
_entity_poly.entity_id
_entity_poly.type
_entity_poly.pdbx_seq_one_letter_code
_entity_poly.pdbx_strand_id
1 'polypeptide(L)'
;MTTKTTLITPYGGKLVDLLVPRDQLAERKAYAGTLPSVQISARALCDLELLAVGGFSPLDRFMGKADHERVVAEMRLANGAVFSMPIPLPVTLDDSIKLDTQIALRDSTYRLLAIMTVEEIYEWDADEVAQQVFGTLDRRHPIVSEMGSWGKHNISGKLEVLEIPPHYDFKPLRRTPTETRAILEDAGHANVVAFQTRNPLHRAHEELTKR
;
A
#
# COMPACT_ATOMS: atom_id res chain seq x y z
N MET A 1 12.02 -30.91 -20.62
CA MET A 1 12.58 -29.69 -19.99
C MET A 1 11.44 -28.71 -19.85
N THR A 2 10.90 -28.54 -18.65
CA THR A 2 9.85 -27.55 -18.36
C THR A 2 10.46 -26.17 -18.52
N THR A 3 10.11 -25.46 -19.59
CA THR A 3 10.46 -24.05 -19.76
C THR A 3 9.79 -23.29 -18.63
N LYS A 4 10.58 -22.91 -17.62
CA LYS A 4 10.14 -22.09 -16.49
C LYS A 4 9.52 -20.81 -17.08
N THR A 5 8.22 -20.63 -16.90
CA THR A 5 7.48 -19.47 -17.41
C THR A 5 8.19 -18.19 -16.98
N THR A 6 8.61 -17.36 -17.94
CA THR A 6 9.25 -16.08 -17.62
C THR A 6 8.16 -15.04 -17.43
N LEU A 7 7.57 -15.02 -16.23
CA LEU A 7 6.69 -13.92 -15.84
C LEU A 7 7.45 -12.60 -15.88
N ILE A 8 6.75 -11.50 -16.13
CA ILE A 8 7.33 -10.17 -16.06
C ILE A 8 7.99 -9.94 -14.69
N THR A 9 9.16 -9.33 -14.70
CA THR A 9 9.86 -8.95 -13.47
C THR A 9 8.98 -8.01 -12.64
N PRO A 10 8.99 -8.11 -11.29
CA PRO A 10 8.33 -7.11 -10.45
C PRO A 10 8.78 -5.69 -10.81
N TYR A 11 7.87 -4.73 -10.62
CA TYR A 11 8.19 -3.34 -10.90
C TYR A 11 9.31 -2.86 -9.96
N GLY A 12 10.35 -2.25 -10.51
CA GLY A 12 11.60 -1.94 -9.79
C GLY A 12 12.57 -3.11 -9.63
N GLY A 13 12.34 -4.24 -10.30
CA GLY A 13 13.29 -5.36 -10.42
C GLY A 13 13.11 -6.48 -9.39
N LYS A 14 12.56 -6.17 -8.21
CA LYS A 14 12.27 -7.16 -7.16
C LYS A 14 10.95 -6.84 -6.47
N LEU A 15 10.28 -7.87 -5.98
CA LEU A 15 9.11 -7.71 -5.13
C LEU A 15 9.60 -7.28 -3.74
N VAL A 16 9.04 -6.18 -3.22
CA VAL A 16 9.31 -5.74 -1.86
C VAL A 16 8.44 -6.55 -0.90
N ASP A 17 9.05 -7.14 0.12
CA ASP A 17 8.34 -7.88 1.17
C ASP A 17 8.67 -7.21 2.50
N LEU A 18 7.66 -6.65 3.16
CA LEU A 18 7.79 -5.95 4.43
C LEU A 18 7.30 -6.79 5.61
N LEU A 19 6.92 -8.05 5.36
CA LEU A 19 6.46 -8.94 6.42
C LEU A 19 7.63 -9.34 7.31
N VAL A 20 7.40 -9.26 8.62
CA VAL A 20 8.35 -9.77 9.61
C VAL A 20 8.48 -11.29 9.46
N PRO A 21 9.71 -11.84 9.42
CA PRO A 21 9.94 -13.27 9.40
C PRO A 21 9.23 -14.02 10.53
N ARG A 22 8.71 -15.22 10.24
CA ARG A 22 7.87 -15.98 11.17
C ARG A 22 8.56 -16.31 12.50
N ASP A 23 9.87 -16.52 12.47
CA ASP A 23 10.73 -16.78 13.64
C ASP A 23 10.87 -15.57 14.56
N GLN A 24 10.77 -14.35 14.03
CA GLN A 24 10.86 -13.09 14.78
C GLN A 24 9.47 -12.56 15.21
N LEU A 25 8.39 -13.07 14.61
CA LEU A 25 7.07 -12.47 14.73
C LEU A 25 6.55 -12.37 16.17
N ALA A 26 6.76 -13.41 16.99
CA ALA A 26 6.30 -13.41 18.38
C ALA A 26 7.00 -12.34 19.22
N GLU A 27 8.32 -12.18 19.04
CA GLU A 27 9.12 -11.16 19.71
C GLU A 27 8.71 -9.76 19.25
N ARG A 28 8.60 -9.52 17.94
CA ARG A 28 8.21 -8.21 17.41
C ARG A 28 6.79 -7.84 17.80
N LYS A 29 5.85 -8.79 17.87
CA LYS A 29 4.48 -8.56 18.38
C LYS A 29 4.48 -8.17 19.86
N ALA A 30 5.27 -8.84 20.69
CA ALA A 30 5.39 -8.50 22.11
C ALA A 30 5.99 -7.09 22.30
N TYR A 31 7.05 -6.78 21.57
CA TYR A 31 7.68 -5.46 21.58
C TYR A 31 6.72 -4.35 21.11
N ALA A 32 6.03 -4.55 19.99
CA ALA A 32 5.06 -3.59 19.49
C ALA A 32 3.86 -3.35 20.43
N GLY A 33 3.59 -4.29 21.35
CA GLY A 33 2.63 -4.10 22.42
C GLY A 33 3.01 -3.02 23.44
N THR A 34 4.27 -2.63 23.53
CA THR A 34 4.77 -1.61 24.46
C THR A 34 4.88 -0.21 23.84
N LEU A 35 4.74 -0.12 22.51
CA LEU A 35 4.92 1.13 21.77
C LEU A 35 3.66 2.01 21.85
N PRO A 36 3.82 3.35 21.77
CA PRO A 36 2.70 4.23 21.42
C PRO A 36 2.07 3.78 20.11
N SER A 37 0.75 3.94 19.97
CA SER A 37 0.04 3.41 18.81
C SER A 37 -0.77 4.47 18.07
N VAL A 38 -0.73 4.36 16.75
CA VAL A 38 -1.55 5.15 15.83
C VAL A 38 -2.59 4.25 15.18
N GLN A 39 -3.86 4.64 15.27
CA GLN A 39 -4.92 3.99 14.50
C GLN A 39 -4.93 4.52 13.08
N ILE A 40 -4.79 3.63 12.11
CA ILE A 40 -4.81 3.97 10.68
C ILE A 40 -6.23 3.83 10.12
N SER A 41 -6.55 4.65 9.13
CA SER A 41 -7.85 4.61 8.45
C SER A 41 -8.03 3.30 7.67
N ALA A 42 -9.27 2.97 7.31
CA ALA A 42 -9.55 1.82 6.45
C ALA A 42 -8.88 1.94 5.06
N ARG A 43 -8.65 3.17 4.57
CA ARG A 43 -7.88 3.42 3.34
C ARG A 43 -6.40 3.11 3.52
N ALA A 44 -5.78 3.69 4.56
CA ALA A 44 -4.38 3.44 4.87
C ALA A 44 -4.12 1.96 5.19
N LEU A 45 -5.14 1.24 5.68
CA LEU A 45 -5.09 -0.21 5.87
C LEU A 45 -4.95 -0.97 4.53
N CYS A 46 -5.68 -0.57 3.49
CA CYS A 46 -5.52 -1.14 2.14
C CYS A 46 -4.12 -0.84 1.57
N ASP A 47 -3.61 0.37 1.81
CA ASP A 47 -2.27 0.75 1.36
C ASP A 47 -1.20 -0.05 2.11
N LEU A 48 -1.35 -0.22 3.43
CA LEU A 48 -0.47 -1.07 4.24
C LEU A 48 -0.47 -2.51 3.75
N GLU A 49 -1.63 -3.07 3.42
CA GLU A 49 -1.75 -4.43 2.87
C GLU A 49 -0.93 -4.59 1.58
N LEU A 50 -1.06 -3.64 0.65
CA LEU A 50 -0.33 -3.69 -0.62
C LEU A 50 1.18 -3.40 -0.46
N LEU A 51 1.56 -2.51 0.46
CA LEU A 51 2.96 -2.31 0.83
C LEU A 51 3.55 -3.59 1.44
N ALA A 52 2.83 -4.24 2.34
CA ALA A 52 3.28 -5.43 3.07
C ALA A 52 3.73 -6.55 2.12
N VAL A 53 2.95 -6.80 1.08
CA VAL A 53 3.12 -7.94 0.16
C VAL A 53 3.76 -7.55 -1.19
N GLY A 54 4.21 -6.30 -1.33
CA GLY A 54 4.90 -5.83 -2.52
C GLY A 54 4.00 -5.46 -3.70
N GLY A 55 2.69 -5.34 -3.50
CA GLY A 55 1.76 -4.83 -4.51
C GLY A 55 2.11 -3.43 -5.01
N PHE A 56 2.80 -2.64 -4.17
CA PHE A 56 3.31 -1.30 -4.50
C PHE A 56 4.82 -1.23 -4.74
N SER A 57 5.50 -2.36 -5.00
CA SER A 57 6.91 -2.35 -5.38
C SER A 57 7.15 -1.31 -6.50
N PRO A 58 8.19 -0.45 -6.41
CA PRO A 58 9.33 -0.55 -5.51
C PRO A 58 9.18 0.12 -4.14
N LEU A 59 8.00 0.62 -3.76
CA LEU A 59 7.81 1.25 -2.44
C LEU A 59 8.05 0.26 -1.31
N ASP A 60 8.78 0.69 -0.29
CA ASP A 60 9.08 -0.04 0.95
C ASP A 60 8.53 0.63 2.21
N ARG A 61 7.75 1.70 2.02
CA ARG A 61 7.19 2.57 3.05
C ARG A 61 6.00 3.34 2.50
N PHE A 62 5.21 3.94 3.39
CA PHE A 62 4.38 5.08 3.02
C PHE A 62 5.29 6.21 2.54
N MET A 63 4.89 6.93 1.49
CA MET A 63 5.79 7.87 0.81
C MET A 63 6.36 8.93 1.77
N GLY A 64 7.68 9.07 1.75
CA GLY A 64 8.36 10.24 2.33
C GLY A 64 8.06 11.49 1.50
N LYS A 65 8.48 12.65 1.99
CA LYS A 65 8.12 13.94 1.39
C LYS A 65 8.56 14.03 -0.07
N ALA A 66 9.80 13.64 -0.37
CA ALA A 66 10.36 13.72 -1.72
C ALA A 66 9.64 12.82 -2.74
N ASP A 67 9.26 11.60 -2.34
CA ASP A 67 8.46 10.72 -3.20
C ASP A 67 7.05 11.29 -3.38
N HIS A 68 6.42 11.76 -2.31
CA HIS A 68 5.06 12.32 -2.37
C HIS A 68 4.97 13.53 -3.31
N GLU A 69 5.81 14.55 -3.09
CA GLU A 69 5.81 15.78 -3.90
C GLU A 69 6.08 15.47 -5.37
N ARG A 70 7.03 14.57 -5.65
CA ARG A 70 7.37 14.22 -7.04
C ARG A 70 6.30 13.35 -7.70
N VAL A 71 5.61 12.49 -6.96
CA VAL A 71 4.49 11.72 -7.49
C VAL A 71 3.33 12.65 -7.85
N VAL A 72 3.02 13.62 -6.98
CA VAL A 72 1.96 14.61 -7.21
C VAL A 72 2.29 15.48 -8.43
N ALA A 73 3.55 15.94 -8.58
CA ALA A 73 3.94 16.84 -9.66
C ALA A 73 4.28 16.15 -10.99
N GLU A 74 4.92 14.98 -10.94
CA GLU A 74 5.57 14.36 -12.10
C GLU A 74 5.14 12.90 -12.35
N MET A 75 4.28 12.33 -11.50
CA MET A 75 3.93 10.90 -11.53
C MET A 75 5.17 10.00 -11.44
N ARG A 76 6.16 10.39 -10.64
CA ARG A 76 7.42 9.65 -10.45
C ARG A 76 7.86 9.65 -9.00
N LEU A 77 8.44 8.53 -8.57
CA LEU A 77 9.21 8.44 -7.34
C LEU A 77 10.52 9.25 -7.45
N ALA A 78 11.14 9.58 -6.33
CA ALA A 78 12.42 10.29 -6.25
C ALA A 78 13.55 9.55 -7.01
N ASN A 79 13.48 8.22 -7.10
CA ASN A 79 14.41 7.42 -7.90
C ASN A 79 14.14 7.41 -9.41
N GLY A 80 13.08 8.09 -9.87
CA GLY A 80 12.71 8.24 -11.27
C GLY A 80 11.71 7.22 -11.81
N ALA A 81 11.39 6.15 -11.05
CA ALA A 81 10.37 5.19 -11.43
C ALA A 81 8.99 5.87 -11.54
N VAL A 82 8.22 5.52 -12.57
CA VAL A 82 6.84 6.00 -12.74
C VAL A 82 5.96 5.47 -11.61
N PHE A 83 5.25 6.34 -10.93
CA PHE A 83 4.25 6.01 -9.92
C PHE A 83 3.28 7.18 -9.85
N SER A 84 2.01 6.97 -10.22
CA SER A 84 1.08 8.07 -10.50
C SER A 84 0.10 8.39 -9.38
N MET A 85 0.14 7.65 -8.27
CA MET A 85 -0.78 7.81 -7.15
C MET A 85 0.02 7.98 -5.86
N PRO A 86 -0.16 9.05 -5.08
CA PRO A 86 0.54 9.19 -3.81
C PRO A 86 0.03 8.12 -2.81
N ILE A 87 0.95 7.53 -2.05
CA ILE A 87 0.65 6.55 -0.98
C ILE A 87 1.10 7.13 0.38
N PRO A 88 0.43 8.18 0.89
CA PRO A 88 0.79 8.82 2.16
C PRO A 88 0.20 8.07 3.37
N LEU A 89 0.70 8.36 4.56
CA LEU A 89 0.02 8.02 5.82
C LEU A 89 -0.37 9.29 6.57
N PRO A 90 -1.55 9.87 6.28
CA PRO A 90 -2.02 11.07 6.96
C PRO A 90 -2.45 10.77 8.39
N VAL A 91 -1.99 11.59 9.33
CA VAL A 91 -2.24 11.49 10.77
C VAL A 91 -2.56 12.85 11.38
N THR A 92 -3.35 12.82 12.45
CA THR A 92 -3.42 13.96 13.36
C THR A 92 -2.29 13.79 14.36
N LEU A 93 -1.37 14.75 14.42
CA LEU A 93 -0.25 14.67 15.35
C LEU A 93 -0.74 14.77 16.80
N ASP A 94 -0.13 13.96 17.64
CA ASP A 94 -0.21 14.02 19.10
C ASP A 94 1.20 13.86 19.69
N ASP A 95 1.33 13.94 21.01
CA ASP A 95 2.61 13.84 21.71
C ASP A 95 3.29 12.46 21.58
N SER A 96 2.62 11.46 21.01
CA SER A 96 3.14 10.11 20.84
C SER A 96 3.89 9.91 19.52
N ILE A 97 3.67 10.79 18.53
CA ILE A 97 4.30 10.73 17.21
C ILE A 97 5.50 11.67 17.19
N LYS A 98 6.71 11.11 17.20
CA LYS A 98 7.97 11.88 17.16
C LYS A 98 8.93 11.29 16.15
N LEU A 99 9.76 12.14 15.56
CA LEU A 99 10.88 11.72 14.72
C LEU A 99 11.80 10.77 15.51
N ASP A 100 12.37 9.81 14.80
CA ASP A 100 13.30 8.80 15.29
C ASP A 100 12.73 7.89 16.38
N THR A 101 11.41 7.80 16.49
CA THR A 101 10.73 6.90 17.44
C THR A 101 9.94 5.82 16.71
N GLN A 102 9.71 4.70 17.41
CA GLN A 102 8.89 3.61 16.90
C GLN A 102 7.46 3.70 17.41
N ILE A 103 6.51 3.53 16.50
CA ILE A 103 5.09 3.49 16.78
C ILE A 103 4.49 2.17 16.30
N ALA A 104 3.43 1.72 16.96
CA ALA A 104 2.60 0.62 16.51
C ALA A 104 1.45 1.12 15.63
N LEU A 105 1.32 0.59 14.41
CA LEU A 105 0.16 0.84 13.56
C LEU A 105 -0.94 -0.17 13.89
N ARG A 106 -2.16 0.34 14.11
CA ARG A 106 -3.34 -0.46 14.46
C ARG A 106 -4.53 -0.16 13.57
N ASP A 107 -5.41 -1.13 13.37
CA ASP A 107 -6.70 -0.85 12.75
C ASP A 107 -7.69 -0.19 13.72
N SER A 108 -8.90 0.10 13.22
CA SER A 108 -10.03 0.62 13.99
C SER A 108 -10.48 -0.27 15.16
N THR A 109 -10.12 -1.56 15.16
CA THR A 109 -10.40 -2.54 16.22
C THR A 109 -9.24 -2.69 17.21
N TYR A 110 -8.21 -1.83 17.11
CA TYR A 110 -6.96 -1.88 17.87
C TYR A 110 -6.10 -3.11 17.60
N ARG A 111 -6.33 -3.84 16.50
CA ARG A 111 -5.45 -4.94 16.09
C ARG A 111 -4.10 -4.39 15.71
N LEU A 112 -3.05 -4.99 16.25
CA LEU A 112 -1.66 -4.64 15.93
C LEU A 112 -1.27 -5.19 14.55
N LEU A 113 -0.84 -4.31 13.65
CA LEU A 113 -0.55 -4.66 12.26
C LEU A 113 0.91 -4.48 11.87
N ALA A 114 1.54 -3.38 12.30
CA ALA A 114 2.90 -3.07 11.92
C ALA A 114 3.61 -2.23 12.97
N ILE A 115 4.94 -2.19 12.90
CA ILE A 115 5.78 -1.20 13.56
C ILE A 115 6.26 -0.23 12.47
N MET A 116 6.22 1.07 12.75
CA MET A 116 6.86 2.09 11.94
C MET A 116 7.93 2.79 12.76
N THR A 117 9.15 2.88 12.24
CA THR A 117 10.13 3.88 12.72
C THR A 117 9.84 5.17 11.98
N VAL A 118 9.43 6.22 12.70
CA VAL A 118 9.07 7.51 12.09
C VAL A 118 10.35 8.26 11.72
N GLU A 119 10.64 8.33 10.42
CA GLU A 119 11.83 8.99 9.87
C GLU A 119 11.49 10.38 9.31
N GLU A 120 10.24 10.59 8.90
CA GLU A 120 9.76 11.87 8.37
C GLU A 120 8.36 12.20 8.91
N ILE A 121 8.15 13.48 9.19
CA ILE A 121 6.84 14.08 9.47
C ILE A 121 6.76 15.34 8.61
N TYR A 122 5.76 15.43 7.74
CA TYR A 122 5.63 16.57 6.83
C TYR A 122 4.17 16.99 6.62
N GLU A 123 3.94 18.29 6.46
CA GLU A 123 2.65 18.82 6.04
C GLU A 123 2.41 18.55 4.55
N TRP A 124 1.15 18.44 4.17
CA TRP A 124 0.73 18.25 2.79
C TRP A 124 -0.54 19.05 2.50
N ASP A 125 -0.75 19.40 1.23
CA ASP A 125 -1.92 20.15 0.79
C ASP A 125 -2.91 19.21 0.07
N ALA A 126 -4.07 19.00 0.69
CA ALA A 126 -5.12 18.16 0.14
C ALA A 126 -5.74 18.73 -1.15
N ASP A 127 -5.81 20.05 -1.29
CA ASP A 127 -6.33 20.71 -2.50
C ASP A 127 -5.30 20.62 -3.64
N GLU A 128 -4.00 20.70 -3.33
CA GLU A 128 -2.95 20.44 -4.30
C GLU A 128 -3.05 19.00 -4.85
N VAL A 129 -3.14 18.00 -3.97
CA VAL A 129 -3.31 16.59 -4.38
C VAL A 129 -4.60 16.41 -5.16
N ALA A 130 -5.70 17.01 -4.71
CA ALA A 130 -7.00 16.97 -5.39
C ALA A 130 -6.89 17.46 -6.84
N GLN A 131 -6.26 18.61 -7.04
CA GLN A 131 -6.13 19.21 -8.36
C GLN A 131 -5.13 18.46 -9.26
N GLN A 132 -3.97 18.05 -8.73
CA GLN A 132 -2.90 17.45 -9.54
C GLN A 132 -3.15 15.97 -9.84
N VAL A 133 -3.69 15.20 -8.89
CA VAL A 133 -3.87 13.76 -9.03
C VAL A 133 -5.25 13.41 -9.59
N PHE A 134 -6.31 14.11 -9.13
CA PHE A 134 -7.69 13.82 -9.53
C PHE A 134 -8.24 14.82 -10.55
N GLY A 135 -7.50 15.88 -10.86
CA GLY A 135 -7.90 16.89 -11.85
C GLY A 135 -9.05 17.78 -11.40
N THR A 136 -9.45 17.74 -10.13
CA THR A 136 -10.64 18.46 -9.64
C THR A 136 -10.58 18.77 -8.15
N LEU A 137 -11.10 19.93 -7.76
CA LEU A 137 -11.39 20.31 -6.37
C LEU A 137 -12.84 20.02 -5.96
N ASP A 138 -13.64 19.43 -6.87
CA ASP A 138 -15.04 19.13 -6.62
C ASP A 138 -15.19 18.05 -5.55
N ARG A 139 -15.76 18.42 -4.40
CA ARG A 139 -16.02 17.50 -3.28
C ARG A 139 -17.08 16.44 -3.58
N ARG A 140 -17.72 16.46 -4.76
CA ARG A 140 -18.49 15.31 -5.25
C ARG A 140 -17.60 14.15 -5.67
N HIS A 141 -16.31 14.39 -5.97
CA HIS A 141 -15.35 13.33 -6.19
C HIS A 141 -15.07 12.59 -4.86
N PRO A 142 -15.28 11.25 -4.77
CA PRO A 142 -15.24 10.53 -3.50
C PRO A 142 -13.94 10.73 -2.72
N ILE A 143 -12.79 10.68 -3.39
CA ILE A 143 -11.50 10.84 -2.73
C ILE A 143 -11.25 12.29 -2.30
N VAL A 144 -11.71 13.28 -3.07
CA VAL A 144 -11.55 14.70 -2.70
C VAL A 144 -12.39 15.00 -1.46
N SER A 145 -13.58 14.41 -1.38
CA SER A 145 -14.39 14.48 -0.16
C SER A 145 -13.72 13.80 1.03
N GLU A 146 -13.16 12.60 0.83
CA GLU A 146 -12.54 11.79 1.88
C GLU A 146 -11.29 12.48 2.45
N MET A 147 -10.44 13.05 1.57
CA MET A 147 -9.22 13.77 1.95
C MET A 147 -9.49 14.97 2.87
N GLY A 148 -10.66 15.58 2.77
CA GLY A 148 -11.05 16.70 3.63
C GLY A 148 -11.12 16.36 5.13
N SER A 149 -11.21 15.07 5.49
CA SER A 149 -11.18 14.61 6.88
C SER A 149 -9.86 13.97 7.31
N TRP A 150 -8.85 13.95 6.43
CA TRP A 150 -7.55 13.35 6.74
C TRP A 150 -6.72 14.25 7.64
N GLY A 151 -5.73 13.65 8.31
CA GLY A 151 -4.78 14.39 9.11
C GLY A 151 -3.90 15.33 8.27
N LYS A 152 -3.52 16.48 8.83
CA LYS A 152 -2.74 17.52 8.13
C LYS A 152 -1.27 17.18 7.91
N HIS A 153 -0.78 16.15 8.58
CA HIS A 153 0.60 15.71 8.49
C HIS A 153 0.63 14.28 7.97
N ASN A 154 1.62 13.98 7.14
CA ASN A 154 1.97 12.62 6.79
C ASN A 154 3.17 12.18 7.62
N ILE A 155 3.18 10.90 7.96
CA ILE A 155 4.36 10.24 8.54
C ILE A 155 4.90 9.18 7.58
N SER A 156 6.22 9.04 7.55
CA SER A 156 6.90 8.04 6.76
C SER A 156 8.09 7.48 7.51
N GLY A 157 8.49 6.27 7.13
CA GLY A 157 9.72 5.65 7.56
C GLY A 157 9.64 4.14 7.43
N LYS A 158 10.64 3.46 7.97
CA LYS A 158 10.79 2.01 7.85
C LYS A 158 9.58 1.27 8.45
N LEU A 159 9.01 0.35 7.67
CA LEU A 159 7.90 -0.51 8.08
C LEU A 159 8.38 -1.93 8.41
N GLU A 160 7.77 -2.49 9.44
CA GLU A 160 7.84 -3.91 9.78
C GLU A 160 6.42 -4.43 9.99
N VAL A 161 5.89 -5.13 8.98
CA VAL A 161 4.50 -5.59 8.99
C VAL A 161 4.41 -6.92 9.71
N LEU A 162 3.68 -6.93 10.81
CA LEU A 162 3.49 -8.08 11.69
C LEU A 162 2.35 -8.97 11.19
N GLU A 163 1.32 -8.37 10.60
CA GLU A 163 0.14 -9.09 10.15
C GLU A 163 -0.51 -8.34 8.99
N ILE A 164 -0.79 -9.05 7.90
CA ILE A 164 -1.64 -8.53 6.82
C ILE A 164 -3.05 -8.34 7.39
N PRO A 165 -3.76 -7.24 7.05
CA PRO A 165 -5.12 -7.03 7.51
C PRO A 165 -6.02 -8.26 7.29
N PRO A 166 -6.71 -8.73 8.35
CA PRO A 166 -7.52 -9.94 8.30
C PRO A 166 -8.78 -9.72 7.45
N HIS A 167 -8.97 -10.56 6.43
CA HIS A 167 -10.22 -10.63 5.68
C HIS A 167 -10.93 -11.94 5.97
N TYR A 168 -12.17 -11.89 6.44
CA TYR A 168 -12.95 -13.09 6.77
C TYR A 168 -13.76 -13.61 5.57
N ASP A 169 -13.96 -12.75 4.58
CA ASP A 169 -14.70 -12.95 3.34
C ASP A 169 -13.78 -13.38 2.20
N PHE A 170 -14.29 -14.28 1.35
CA PHE A 170 -13.66 -14.68 0.08
C PHE A 170 -12.16 -15.01 0.15
N LYS A 171 -11.66 -15.52 1.29
CA LYS A 171 -10.23 -15.84 1.50
C LYS A 171 -9.58 -16.59 0.33
N PRO A 172 -10.21 -17.62 -0.29
CA PRO A 172 -9.60 -18.33 -1.42
C PRO A 172 -9.39 -17.48 -2.68
N LEU A 173 -10.08 -16.34 -2.80
CA LEU A 173 -9.99 -15.40 -3.92
C LEU A 173 -8.99 -14.26 -3.66
N ARG A 174 -8.58 -14.04 -2.40
CA ARG A 174 -7.56 -13.04 -2.04
C ARG A 174 -6.19 -13.68 -2.18
N ARG A 175 -5.34 -13.10 -3.02
CA ARG A 175 -4.00 -13.62 -3.32
C ARG A 175 -2.99 -12.48 -3.29
N THR A 176 -1.87 -12.73 -2.63
CA THR A 176 -0.69 -11.86 -2.67
C THR A 176 -0.05 -11.90 -4.06
N PRO A 177 0.83 -10.94 -4.42
CA PRO A 177 1.61 -11.01 -5.65
C PRO A 177 2.44 -12.30 -5.76
N THR A 178 3.02 -12.77 -4.65
CA THR A 178 3.78 -14.03 -4.59
C THR A 178 2.90 -15.24 -4.91
N GLU A 179 1.74 -15.37 -4.27
CA GLU A 179 0.81 -16.47 -4.53
C GLU A 179 0.27 -16.43 -5.97
N THR A 180 -0.06 -15.23 -6.46
CA THR A 180 -0.54 -15.02 -7.83
C THR A 180 0.52 -15.45 -8.84
N ARG A 181 1.78 -15.06 -8.64
CA ARG A 181 2.90 -15.48 -9.49
C ARG A 181 3.09 -17.00 -9.48
N ALA A 182 3.03 -17.64 -8.31
CA ALA A 182 3.14 -19.10 -8.20
C ALA A 182 2.04 -19.83 -8.99
N ILE A 183 0.79 -19.35 -8.91
CA ILE A 183 -0.35 -19.90 -9.68
C ILE A 183 -0.12 -19.74 -11.18
N LEU A 184 0.33 -18.56 -11.62
CA LEU A 184 0.57 -18.29 -13.04
C LEU A 184 1.75 -19.09 -13.61
N GLU A 185 2.79 -19.31 -12.80
CA GLU A 185 3.93 -20.17 -13.16
C GLU A 185 3.50 -21.64 -13.30
N ASP A 186 2.71 -22.15 -12.35
CA ASP A 186 2.17 -23.52 -12.38
C ASP A 186 1.22 -23.75 -13.56
N ALA A 187 0.41 -22.74 -13.91
CA ALA A 187 -0.47 -22.78 -15.08
C ALA A 187 0.31 -22.86 -16.42
N GLY A 188 1.59 -22.49 -16.45
CA GLY A 188 2.45 -22.67 -17.62
C GLY A 188 2.13 -21.76 -18.82
N HIS A 189 1.35 -20.69 -18.63
CA HIS A 189 1.01 -19.76 -19.70
C HIS A 189 2.12 -18.72 -19.92
N ALA A 190 2.60 -18.59 -21.15
CA ALA A 190 3.64 -17.61 -21.50
C ALA A 190 3.16 -16.15 -21.40
N ASN A 191 1.86 -15.90 -21.61
CA ASN A 191 1.24 -14.58 -21.58
C ASN A 191 0.08 -14.57 -20.60
N VAL A 192 -0.03 -13.48 -19.84
CA VAL A 192 -1.09 -13.28 -18.85
C VAL A 192 -1.72 -11.91 -19.10
N VAL A 193 -3.05 -11.88 -19.22
CA VAL A 193 -3.83 -10.64 -19.32
C VAL A 193 -4.59 -10.45 -18.02
N ALA A 194 -4.41 -9.29 -17.39
CA ALA A 194 -5.16 -8.90 -16.20
C ALA A 194 -6.35 -8.01 -16.61
N PHE A 195 -7.54 -8.31 -16.08
CA PHE A 195 -8.73 -7.49 -16.28
C PHE A 195 -9.18 -6.90 -14.95
N GLN A 196 -9.07 -5.58 -14.81
CA GLN A 196 -9.49 -4.86 -13.61
C GLN A 196 -10.97 -4.48 -13.70
N THR A 197 -11.75 -4.77 -12.65
CA THR A 197 -13.14 -4.33 -12.56
C THR A 197 -13.57 -4.04 -11.12
N ARG A 198 -14.51 -3.10 -10.99
CA ARG A 198 -15.32 -2.88 -9.78
C ARG A 198 -16.83 -3.03 -10.04
N ASN A 199 -17.19 -3.44 -11.25
CA ASN A 199 -18.56 -3.59 -11.73
C ASN A 199 -18.86 -5.06 -12.07
N PRO A 200 -20.13 -5.48 -12.07
CA PRO A 200 -20.52 -6.79 -12.58
C PRO A 200 -20.03 -7.05 -14.00
N LEU A 201 -19.64 -8.29 -14.28
CA LEU A 201 -19.24 -8.71 -15.62
C LEU A 201 -20.47 -8.94 -16.49
N HIS A 202 -20.48 -8.33 -17.67
CA HIS A 202 -21.52 -8.49 -18.69
C HIS A 202 -20.89 -9.10 -19.95
N ARG A 203 -21.72 -9.49 -20.93
CA ARG A 203 -21.25 -10.10 -22.19
C ARG A 203 -20.17 -9.27 -22.90
N ALA A 204 -20.27 -7.94 -22.86
CA ALA A 204 -19.24 -7.08 -23.44
C ALA A 204 -17.86 -7.26 -22.76
N HIS A 205 -17.82 -7.39 -21.43
CA HIS A 205 -16.59 -7.61 -20.68
C HIS A 205 -16.01 -9.00 -20.97
N GLU A 206 -16.89 -10.02 -21.03
CA GLU A 206 -16.48 -11.39 -21.38
C GLU A 206 -15.85 -11.44 -22.78
N GLU A 207 -16.50 -10.84 -23.77
CA GLU A 207 -15.98 -10.79 -25.15
C GLU A 207 -14.67 -10.00 -25.23
N LEU A 208 -14.49 -8.96 -24.42
CA LEU A 208 -13.22 -8.23 -24.32
C LEU A 208 -12.11 -9.11 -23.75
N THR A 209 -12.38 -9.93 -22.74
CA THR A 209 -11.35 -10.82 -22.16
C THR A 209 -10.95 -11.99 -23.06
N LYS A 210 -11.76 -12.30 -24.08
CA LYS A 210 -11.48 -13.38 -25.06
C LYS A 210 -10.73 -12.92 -26.31
N ARG A 211 -10.77 -11.61 -26.60
CA ARG A 211 -10.13 -11.00 -27.79
C ARG A 211 -8.70 -10.61 -27.50
#